data_AF-A0A2S5A607-F1
#
_entry.id   AF-A0A2S5A607-F1
#
_cell.length_a   1.000
_cell.length_b   1.000
_cell.length_c   1.000
_cell.angle_alpha   90.00
_cell.angle_beta   90.00
_cell.angle_gamma   90.00
#
_symmetry.space_group_name_H-M   'P 1'
#
loop_
_entity.id
_entity.type
_entity.pdbx_description
1 polymer ?
#
loop_
_entity_poly.entity_id
_entity_poly.type
_entity_poly.pdbx_seq_one_letter_code
_entity_poly.pdbx_strand_id
1 'polypeptide(L)'
;MKNNLKKRSYLLILVCIGGLELMTYCSSQPKQQEETPTKEQQIERGRYLVTAGSCNDCHSPKIFTEQGPIVDSTKLLSGHPAGSKLPPIDPKSTSPADWIHMSQDATAFIGPWGLSYAANLTPDETTGLGAWTEEVFIKTLRTGKHLGLDTGRPIMPPMPWFFIGKLNDEDLKAVFAYLKSIPAVNNQVPAPVAPPEVAKMVTSN
;
A
#
# COMPACT_ATOMS: atom_id res chain seq x y z
N MET A 1 -36.30 -58.10 26.19
CA MET A 1 -36.52 -56.85 25.42
C MET A 1 -36.70 -55.57 26.26
N LYS A 2 -37.04 -55.61 27.56
CA LYS A 2 -37.31 -54.39 28.36
C LYS A 2 -36.07 -53.61 28.87
N ASN A 3 -34.88 -54.23 28.93
CA ASN A 3 -33.67 -53.58 29.47
C ASN A 3 -32.93 -52.63 28.51
N ASN A 4 -33.08 -52.80 27.19
CA ASN A 4 -32.43 -51.94 26.20
C ASN A 4 -33.14 -50.60 25.97
N LEU A 5 -34.44 -50.51 26.33
CA LEU A 5 -35.20 -49.27 26.22
C LEU A 5 -34.80 -48.26 27.31
N LYS A 6 -34.59 -48.72 28.56
CA LYS A 6 -34.15 -47.86 29.66
C LYS A 6 -32.74 -47.30 29.44
N LYS A 7 -31.79 -48.10 28.94
CA LYS A 7 -30.42 -47.62 28.64
C LYS A 7 -30.39 -46.56 27.53
N ARG A 8 -31.24 -46.68 26.50
CA ARG A 8 -31.39 -45.65 25.46
C ARG A 8 -32.00 -44.35 25.99
N SER A 9 -32.98 -44.43 26.89
CA SER A 9 -33.57 -43.26 27.54
C SER A 9 -32.58 -42.52 28.45
N TYR A 10 -31.75 -43.24 29.23
CA TYR A 10 -30.70 -42.59 30.06
C TYR A 10 -29.58 -41.96 29.21
N LEU A 11 -29.20 -42.59 28.09
CA LEU A 11 -28.20 -42.04 27.18
C LEU A 11 -28.70 -40.77 26.47
N LEU A 12 -29.98 -40.73 26.09
CA LEU A 12 -30.61 -39.53 25.51
C LEU A 12 -30.73 -38.38 26.52
N ILE A 13 -31.04 -38.67 27.79
CA ILE A 13 -31.12 -37.65 28.85
C ILE A 13 -29.74 -37.07 29.16
N LEU A 14 -28.68 -37.89 29.21
CA LEU A 14 -27.31 -37.42 29.45
C LEU A 14 -26.77 -36.54 28.30
N VAL A 15 -27.11 -36.86 27.04
CA VAL A 15 -26.74 -36.04 25.87
C VAL A 15 -27.49 -34.69 25.88
N CYS A 16 -28.75 -34.65 26.33
CA CYS A 16 -29.49 -33.40 26.45
C CYS A 16 -28.95 -32.49 27.58
N ILE A 17 -28.49 -33.05 28.71
CA ILE A 17 -27.94 -32.26 29.82
C ILE A 17 -26.55 -31.71 29.46
N GLY A 18 -25.67 -32.53 28.87
CA GLY A 18 -24.35 -32.07 28.41
C GLY A 18 -24.43 -31.05 27.25
N GLY A 19 -25.45 -31.14 26.40
CA GLY A 19 -25.72 -30.16 25.36
C GLY A 19 -26.26 -28.82 25.89
N LEU A 20 -27.01 -28.84 26.99
CA LEU A 20 -27.54 -27.62 27.62
C LEU A 20 -26.45 -26.84 28.38
N GLU A 21 -25.49 -27.55 28.99
CA GLU A 21 -24.34 -26.93 29.67
C GLU A 21 -23.30 -26.33 28.69
N LEU A 22 -23.13 -26.93 27.50
CA LEU A 22 -22.30 -26.31 26.45
C LEU A 22 -22.94 -25.05 25.86
N MET A 23 -24.27 -25.02 25.73
CA MET A 23 -25.00 -23.87 25.17
C MET A 23 -25.00 -22.66 26.11
N THR A 24 -25.02 -22.88 27.43
CA THR A 24 -24.91 -21.79 28.43
C THR A 24 -23.48 -21.26 28.55
N TYR A 25 -22.46 -22.10 28.35
CA TYR A 25 -21.04 -21.68 28.37
C TYR A 25 -20.66 -20.76 27.20
N CYS A 26 -21.33 -20.91 26.04
CA CYS A 26 -21.12 -20.04 24.88
C CYS A 26 -21.72 -18.64 25.06
N SER A 27 -22.74 -18.50 25.93
CA SER A 27 -23.42 -17.23 26.22
C SER A 27 -22.74 -16.41 27.32
N SER A 28 -21.89 -17.03 28.14
CA SER A 28 -21.23 -16.40 29.30
C SER A 28 -19.80 -15.93 29.02
N GLN A 29 -19.28 -16.09 27.80
CA GLN A 29 -18.02 -15.45 27.44
C GLN A 29 -18.21 -13.94 27.55
N PRO A 30 -17.41 -13.22 28.38
CA PRO A 30 -17.45 -11.76 28.38
C PRO A 30 -17.19 -11.33 26.94
N LYS A 31 -18.10 -10.55 26.34
CA LYS A 31 -17.83 -9.87 25.06
C LYS A 31 -16.48 -9.20 25.22
N GLN A 32 -15.45 -9.73 24.55
CA GLN A 32 -14.18 -9.03 24.46
C GLN A 32 -14.52 -7.67 23.88
N GLN A 33 -14.39 -6.65 24.70
CA GLN A 33 -14.55 -5.28 24.28
C GLN A 33 -13.43 -5.09 23.26
N GLU A 34 -13.78 -4.86 21.98
CA GLU A 34 -12.80 -4.48 20.96
C GLU A 34 -12.13 -3.19 21.46
N GLU A 35 -10.99 -3.33 22.12
CA GLU A 35 -10.19 -2.20 22.54
C GLU A 35 -9.64 -1.54 21.27
N THR A 36 -9.88 -0.25 21.12
CA THR A 36 -9.30 0.55 20.05
C THR A 36 -7.77 0.35 20.07
N PRO A 37 -7.14 -0.02 18.93
CA PRO A 37 -5.69 -0.19 18.89
C PRO A 37 -4.96 1.06 19.37
N THR A 38 -3.89 0.86 20.15
CA THR A 38 -2.94 1.93 20.50
C THR A 38 -2.29 2.50 19.24
N LYS A 39 -1.72 3.71 19.35
CA LYS A 39 -1.01 4.35 18.24
C LYS A 39 0.16 3.49 17.75
N GLU A 40 0.88 2.86 18.66
CA GLU A 40 2.01 1.97 18.36
C GLU A 40 1.54 0.72 17.59
N GLN A 41 0.42 0.12 18.00
CA GLN A 41 -0.19 -1.01 17.29
C GLN A 41 -0.67 -0.59 15.88
N GLN A 42 -1.24 0.60 15.75
CA GLN A 42 -1.66 1.13 14.45
C GLN A 42 -0.46 1.37 13.52
N ILE A 43 0.62 1.97 14.03
CA ILE A 43 1.87 2.16 13.27
C ILE A 43 2.45 0.82 12.86
N GLU A 44 2.49 -0.17 13.76
CA GLU A 44 3.01 -1.50 13.46
C GLU A 44 2.16 -2.22 12.40
N ARG A 45 0.83 -2.11 12.47
CA ARG A 45 -0.07 -2.60 11.43
C ARG A 45 0.22 -1.93 10.09
N GLY A 46 0.47 -0.63 10.08
CA GLY A 46 0.86 0.12 8.90
C GLY A 46 2.18 -0.36 8.30
N ARG A 47 3.20 -0.56 9.14
CA ARG A 47 4.50 -1.10 8.74
C ARG A 47 4.34 -2.47 8.08
N TYR A 48 3.55 -3.35 8.67
CA TYR A 48 3.23 -4.66 8.11
C TYR A 48 2.58 -4.53 6.73
N LEU A 49 1.56 -3.68 6.58
CA LEU A 49 0.86 -3.48 5.30
C LEU A 49 1.76 -2.88 4.22
N VAL A 50 2.58 -1.90 4.55
CA VAL A 50 3.53 -1.28 3.62
C VAL A 50 4.61 -2.28 3.18
N THR A 51 5.03 -3.16 4.08
CA THR A 51 5.98 -4.24 3.78
C THR A 51 5.35 -5.31 2.91
N ALA A 52 4.19 -5.85 3.31
CA ALA A 52 3.48 -6.90 2.58
C ALA A 52 2.95 -6.43 1.22
N GLY A 53 2.60 -5.15 1.11
CA GLY A 53 2.20 -4.50 -0.14
C GLY A 53 3.37 -4.05 -1.02
N SER A 54 4.62 -4.37 -0.65
CA SER A 54 5.81 -4.09 -1.47
C SER A 54 5.98 -2.61 -1.85
N CYS A 55 5.53 -1.66 -1.01
CA CYS A 55 5.60 -0.24 -1.38
C CYS A 55 7.04 0.23 -1.61
N ASN A 56 7.99 -0.34 -0.87
CA ASN A 56 9.42 -0.03 -0.98
C ASN A 56 10.03 -0.40 -2.34
N ASP A 57 9.40 -1.33 -3.08
CA ASP A 57 9.93 -1.82 -4.34
C ASP A 57 9.90 -0.72 -5.41
N CYS A 58 8.89 0.16 -5.37
CA CYS A 58 8.79 1.31 -6.28
C CYS A 58 9.11 2.65 -5.61
N HIS A 59 8.76 2.82 -4.32
CA HIS A 59 8.89 4.10 -3.64
C HIS A 59 10.22 4.29 -2.90
N SER A 60 11.19 3.39 -3.04
CA SER A 60 12.53 3.58 -2.46
C SER A 60 13.61 3.45 -3.52
N PRO A 61 14.62 4.33 -3.53
CA PRO A 61 15.82 4.15 -4.35
C PRO A 61 16.52 2.82 -4.02
N LYS A 62 17.31 2.32 -4.97
CA LYS A 62 18.06 1.08 -4.83
C LYS A 62 19.57 1.31 -4.80
N ILE A 63 20.26 0.49 -4.02
CA ILE A 63 21.72 0.33 -4.06
C ILE A 63 21.99 -0.94 -4.86
N PHE A 64 22.80 -0.83 -5.91
CA PHE A 64 23.17 -1.97 -6.74
C PHE A 64 24.36 -2.70 -6.13
N THR A 65 24.14 -3.96 -5.73
CA THR A 65 25.19 -4.85 -5.26
C THR A 65 25.42 -5.97 -6.26
N GLU A 66 26.43 -6.80 -6.02
CA GLU A 66 26.69 -8.00 -6.83
C GLU A 66 25.52 -9.01 -6.81
N GLN A 67 24.70 -8.98 -5.75
CA GLN A 67 23.52 -9.85 -5.60
C GLN A 67 22.24 -9.22 -6.16
N GLY A 68 22.33 -8.02 -6.75
CA GLY A 68 21.21 -7.29 -7.32
C GLY A 68 20.86 -6.00 -6.55
N PRO A 69 19.81 -5.29 -6.97
CA PRO A 69 19.36 -4.07 -6.31
C PRO A 69 18.73 -4.38 -4.95
N ILE A 70 19.23 -3.71 -3.90
CA ILE A 70 18.61 -3.71 -2.57
C ILE A 70 18.04 -2.33 -2.26
N VAL A 71 17.06 -2.24 -1.38
CA VAL A 71 16.49 -0.96 -0.94
C VAL A 71 17.54 -0.14 -0.20
N ASP A 72 17.68 1.14 -0.59
CA ASP A 72 18.45 2.13 0.17
C ASP A 72 17.68 2.50 1.43
N SER A 73 18.06 1.91 2.57
CA SER A 73 17.41 2.17 3.86
C SER A 73 17.56 3.61 4.35
N THR A 74 18.55 4.36 3.84
CA THR A 74 18.76 5.77 4.20
C THR A 74 17.78 6.71 3.49
N LYS A 75 17.11 6.20 2.44
CA LYS A 75 16.16 6.94 1.59
C LYS A 75 14.84 6.17 1.44
N LEU A 76 14.51 5.36 2.45
CA LEU A 76 13.31 4.54 2.47
C LEU A 76 12.07 5.38 2.16
N LEU A 77 11.25 4.92 1.21
CA LEU A 77 9.97 5.53 0.82
C LEU A 77 10.06 6.96 0.27
N SER A 78 11.26 7.45 -0.05
CA SER A 78 11.48 8.81 -0.56
C SER A 78 11.12 9.02 -2.04
N GLY A 79 10.72 7.98 -2.76
CA GLY A 79 10.34 8.03 -4.17
C GLY A 79 11.52 8.04 -5.12
N HIS A 80 11.28 8.52 -6.35
CA HIS A 80 12.32 8.68 -7.37
C HIS A 80 13.33 9.77 -6.99
N PRO A 81 14.65 9.52 -7.01
CA PRO A 81 15.64 10.54 -6.66
C PRO A 81 15.58 11.75 -7.62
N ALA A 82 15.33 12.94 -7.09
CA ALA A 82 15.15 14.18 -7.87
C ALA A 82 16.34 14.53 -8.79
N GLY A 83 17.56 14.17 -8.37
CA GLY A 83 18.80 14.42 -9.12
C GLY A 83 19.21 13.30 -10.08
N SER A 84 18.43 12.21 -10.17
CA SER A 84 18.80 11.11 -11.05
C SER A 84 18.62 11.49 -12.52
N LYS A 85 19.57 11.06 -13.35
CA LYS A 85 19.48 11.21 -14.80
C LYS A 85 18.90 9.93 -15.38
N LEU A 86 17.80 10.06 -16.10
CA LEU A 86 17.28 8.94 -16.87
C LEU A 86 18.21 8.65 -18.06
N PRO A 87 18.36 7.37 -18.44
CA PRO A 87 19.03 7.02 -19.69
C PRO A 87 18.26 7.62 -20.89
N PRO A 88 18.90 7.69 -22.08
CA PRO A 88 18.20 8.08 -23.29
C PRO A 88 16.92 7.27 -23.48
N ILE A 89 15.81 7.98 -23.70
CA ILE A 89 14.50 7.37 -23.88
C ILE A 89 14.31 7.06 -25.37
N ASP A 90 13.84 5.86 -25.71
CA ASP A 90 13.45 5.54 -27.10
C ASP A 90 12.12 6.28 -27.42
N PRO A 91 11.99 6.97 -28.58
CA PRO A 91 10.74 7.62 -28.96
C PRO A 91 9.53 6.68 -28.99
N LYS A 92 9.76 5.37 -29.15
CA LYS A 92 8.72 4.34 -29.17
C LYS A 92 8.26 3.90 -27.78
N SER A 93 8.95 4.28 -26.71
CA SER A 93 8.64 3.84 -25.35
C SER A 93 7.26 4.28 -24.85
N THR A 94 6.60 5.23 -25.51
CA THR A 94 5.21 5.62 -25.22
C THR A 94 4.18 4.99 -26.19
N SER A 95 4.59 4.08 -27.05
CA SER A 95 3.70 3.38 -27.98
C SER A 95 2.95 2.25 -27.25
N PRO A 96 1.64 2.05 -27.49
CA PRO A 96 0.91 0.86 -27.03
C PRO A 96 1.45 -0.47 -27.57
N ALA A 97 2.27 -0.44 -28.62
CA ALA A 97 2.89 -1.63 -29.21
C ALA A 97 4.26 -1.99 -28.59
N ASP A 98 4.80 -1.15 -27.69
CA ASP A 98 6.08 -1.39 -27.03
C ASP A 98 5.90 -1.96 -25.62
N TRP A 99 6.98 -2.47 -25.04
CA TRP A 99 7.03 -2.89 -23.65
C TRP A 99 6.96 -1.69 -22.70
N ILE A 100 6.44 -1.92 -21.50
CA ILE A 100 6.58 -0.96 -20.40
C ILE A 100 8.02 -1.03 -19.92
N HIS A 101 8.70 0.11 -19.86
CA HIS A 101 10.07 0.19 -19.35
C HIS A 101 10.09 0.81 -17.95
N MET A 102 11.07 0.42 -17.15
CA MET A 102 11.30 0.96 -15.82
C MET A 102 12.78 1.33 -15.63
N SER A 103 13.05 2.32 -14.77
CA SER A 103 14.41 2.58 -14.32
C SER A 103 14.96 1.41 -13.53
N GLN A 104 16.30 1.29 -13.46
CA GLN A 104 16.94 0.17 -12.78
C GLN A 104 16.61 0.10 -11.27
N ASP A 105 16.33 1.25 -10.65
CA ASP A 105 15.92 1.36 -9.24
C ASP A 105 14.40 1.20 -9.05
N ALA A 106 13.67 0.93 -10.14
CA ALA A 106 12.22 0.77 -10.20
C ALA A 106 11.42 1.97 -9.68
N THR A 107 11.94 3.19 -9.81
CA THR A 107 11.27 4.41 -9.32
C THR A 107 10.72 5.30 -10.45
N ALA A 108 11.10 5.07 -11.70
CA ALA A 108 10.56 5.73 -12.89
C ALA A 108 10.03 4.69 -13.89
N PHE A 109 8.92 5.02 -14.56
CA PHE A 109 8.23 4.10 -15.48
C PHE A 109 7.79 4.84 -16.73
N ILE A 110 7.92 4.19 -17.88
CA ILE A 110 7.47 4.71 -19.15
C ILE A 110 6.59 3.70 -19.87
N GLY A 111 5.49 4.19 -20.41
CA GLY A 111 4.56 3.42 -21.20
C GLY A 111 3.59 4.32 -21.97
N PRO A 112 2.46 3.79 -22.45
CA PRO A 112 1.50 4.57 -23.25
C PRO A 112 0.91 5.81 -22.54
N TRP A 113 0.99 5.86 -21.21
CA TRP A 113 0.59 7.01 -20.40
C TRP A 113 1.66 8.12 -20.31
N GLY A 114 2.84 7.90 -20.85
CA GLY A 114 4.00 8.79 -20.73
C GLY A 114 4.99 8.29 -19.67
N LEU A 115 5.71 9.23 -19.06
CA LEU A 115 6.72 8.96 -18.04
C LEU A 115 6.17 9.35 -16.67
N SER A 116 6.24 8.41 -15.73
CA SER A 116 5.78 8.57 -14.35
C SER A 116 6.88 8.24 -13.36
N TYR A 117 6.76 8.82 -12.17
CA TYR A 117 7.74 8.70 -11.09
C TYR A 117 7.04 8.31 -9.79
N ALA A 118 7.65 7.41 -9.02
CA ALA A 118 7.20 7.07 -7.69
C ALA A 118 7.34 8.29 -6.76
N ALA A 119 6.25 8.66 -6.08
CA ALA A 119 6.20 9.81 -5.20
C ALA A 119 7.00 9.60 -3.90
N ASN A 120 7.41 10.70 -3.26
CA ASN A 120 7.94 10.69 -1.91
C ASN A 120 6.79 10.48 -0.90
N LEU A 121 6.83 9.36 -0.18
CA LEU A 121 5.82 8.98 0.81
C LEU A 121 6.23 9.30 2.25
N THR A 122 7.43 9.87 2.45
CA THR A 122 7.92 10.27 3.78
C THR A 122 7.15 11.48 4.31
N PRO A 123 7.21 11.80 5.61
CA PRO A 123 6.48 12.95 6.17
C PRO A 123 7.16 14.30 5.92
N ASP A 124 8.04 14.44 4.91
CA ASP A 124 8.60 15.74 4.55
C ASP A 124 7.48 16.73 4.18
N GLU A 125 7.52 17.91 4.81
CA GLU A 125 6.47 18.96 4.72
C GLU A 125 6.31 19.54 3.32
N THR A 126 7.38 19.54 2.52
CA THR A 126 7.42 20.28 1.25
C THR A 126 7.36 19.36 0.04
N THR A 127 7.92 18.17 0.15
CA THR A 127 8.14 17.24 -0.96
C THR A 127 7.45 15.90 -0.77
N GLY A 128 6.95 15.60 0.43
CA GLY A 128 6.30 14.33 0.79
C GLY A 128 4.87 14.48 1.29
N LEU A 129 4.49 13.63 2.24
CA LEU A 129 3.16 13.56 2.88
C LEU A 129 3.05 14.43 4.14
N GLY A 130 4.03 15.31 4.42
CA GLY A 130 4.03 16.17 5.61
C GLY A 130 2.74 16.99 5.75
N ALA A 131 2.38 17.72 4.70
CA ALA A 131 1.17 18.54 4.66
C ALA A 131 -0.15 17.77 4.40
N TRP A 132 -0.09 16.46 4.17
CA TRP A 132 -1.30 15.66 3.85
C TRP A 132 -2.08 15.34 5.12
N THR A 133 -3.41 15.38 5.04
CA THR A 133 -4.28 14.81 6.08
C THR A 133 -4.59 13.34 5.77
N GLU A 134 -5.01 12.60 6.80
CA GLU A 134 -5.43 11.21 6.67
C GLU A 134 -6.59 11.06 5.66
N GLU A 135 -7.56 11.98 5.71
CA GLU A 135 -8.71 11.98 4.81
C GLU A 135 -8.29 12.21 3.36
N VAL A 136 -7.34 13.13 3.13
CA VAL A 136 -6.80 13.40 1.79
C VAL A 136 -6.04 12.19 1.27
N PHE A 137 -5.24 11.53 2.12
CA PHE A 137 -4.52 10.31 1.77
C PHE A 137 -5.48 9.17 1.38
N ILE A 138 -6.48 8.90 2.21
CA ILE A 138 -7.50 7.87 1.94
C ILE A 138 -8.26 8.22 0.66
N LYS A 139 -8.77 9.45 0.53
CA LYS A 139 -9.51 9.87 -0.66
C LYS A 139 -8.68 9.74 -1.93
N THR A 140 -7.38 10.07 -1.87
CA THR A 140 -6.44 9.88 -2.97
C THR A 140 -6.38 8.41 -3.41
N LEU A 141 -6.24 7.47 -2.49
CA LEU A 141 -6.18 6.04 -2.80
C LEU A 141 -7.54 5.47 -3.26
N ARG A 142 -8.66 5.95 -2.71
CA ARG A 142 -10.01 5.52 -3.14
C ARG A 142 -10.35 5.97 -4.54
N THR A 143 -9.96 7.19 -4.90
CA THR A 143 -10.35 7.84 -6.16
C THR A 143 -9.30 7.69 -7.28
N GLY A 144 -8.06 7.39 -6.92
CA GLY A 144 -6.95 7.44 -7.87
C GLY A 144 -6.64 8.85 -8.34
N LYS A 145 -7.03 9.89 -7.58
CA LYS A 145 -6.83 11.30 -7.92
C LYS A 145 -5.88 11.94 -6.93
N HIS A 146 -4.88 12.66 -7.42
CA HIS A 146 -3.95 13.36 -6.56
C HIS A 146 -4.68 14.34 -5.63
N LEU A 147 -4.33 14.30 -4.33
CA LEU A 147 -4.99 15.04 -3.24
C LEU A 147 -6.50 14.74 -3.10
N GLY A 148 -6.99 13.66 -3.71
CA GLY A 148 -8.41 13.30 -3.72
C GLY A 148 -9.30 14.36 -4.38
N LEU A 149 -8.73 15.25 -5.20
CA LEU A 149 -9.48 16.29 -5.90
C LEU A 149 -10.08 15.71 -7.18
N ASP A 150 -11.35 15.98 -7.46
CA ASP A 150 -12.00 15.50 -8.69
C ASP A 150 -11.33 16.07 -9.95
N THR A 151 -10.83 17.30 -9.85
CA THR A 151 -10.01 18.00 -10.85
C THR A 151 -8.53 17.63 -10.78
N GLY A 152 -8.12 16.84 -9.79
CA GLY A 152 -6.76 16.37 -9.64
C GLY A 152 -6.34 15.46 -10.80
N ARG A 153 -5.05 15.48 -11.11
CA ARG A 153 -4.48 14.51 -12.06
C ARG A 153 -4.67 13.08 -11.54
N PRO A 154 -4.76 12.07 -12.42
CA PRO A 154 -4.75 10.68 -11.99
C PRO A 154 -3.44 10.31 -11.30
N ILE A 155 -3.50 9.34 -10.39
CA ILE A 155 -2.32 8.59 -9.95
C ILE A 155 -1.83 7.81 -11.17
N MET A 156 -0.58 8.05 -11.52
CA MET A 156 -0.01 7.49 -12.74
C MET A 156 0.32 6.00 -12.57
N PRO A 157 0.21 5.20 -13.64
CA PRO A 157 0.69 3.82 -13.61
C PRO A 157 2.21 3.75 -13.32
N PRO A 158 2.70 2.62 -12.78
CA PRO A 158 1.99 1.38 -12.49
C PRO A 158 1.39 1.33 -11.07
N MET A 159 1.29 2.45 -10.36
CA MET A 159 0.89 2.44 -8.94
C MET A 159 -0.49 1.79 -8.75
N PRO A 160 -0.60 0.71 -7.92
CA PRO A 160 -1.80 -0.12 -7.81
C PRO A 160 -2.87 0.47 -6.87
N TRP A 161 -3.16 1.77 -7.01
CA TRP A 161 -4.07 2.50 -6.11
C TRP A 161 -5.46 1.87 -6.02
N PHE A 162 -5.95 1.23 -7.09
CA PHE A 162 -7.27 0.59 -7.14
C PHE A 162 -7.33 -0.74 -6.37
N PHE A 163 -6.19 -1.33 -6.02
CA PHE A 163 -6.11 -2.45 -5.09
C PHE A 163 -5.91 -1.96 -3.65
N ILE A 164 -4.99 -1.02 -3.44
CA ILE A 164 -4.72 -0.45 -2.11
C ILE A 164 -5.98 0.27 -1.59
N GLY A 165 -6.64 1.03 -2.45
CA GLY A 165 -7.93 1.67 -2.22
C GLY A 165 -9.10 0.70 -2.06
N LYS A 166 -8.88 -0.61 -1.87
CA LYS A 166 -9.89 -1.58 -1.40
C LYS A 166 -9.63 -2.10 0.01
N LEU A 167 -8.49 -1.78 0.62
CA LEU A 167 -8.24 -2.06 2.04
C LEU A 167 -9.35 -1.41 2.88
N ASN A 168 -9.67 -1.97 4.06
CA ASN A 168 -10.62 -1.29 4.96
C ASN A 168 -10.03 0.05 5.45
N ASP A 169 -10.86 0.88 6.07
CA ASP A 169 -10.42 2.20 6.52
C ASP A 169 -9.36 2.07 7.63
N GLU A 170 -9.46 1.10 8.56
CA GLU A 170 -8.44 0.92 9.59
C GLU A 170 -7.05 0.64 9.01
N ASP A 171 -6.96 -0.18 7.97
CA ASP A 171 -5.71 -0.54 7.30
C ASP A 171 -5.14 0.66 6.53
N LEU A 172 -5.97 1.47 5.86
CA LEU A 172 -5.47 2.69 5.20
C LEU A 172 -4.97 3.74 6.20
N LYS A 173 -5.67 3.89 7.32
CA LYS A 173 -5.24 4.76 8.42
C LYS A 173 -3.93 4.26 9.03
N ALA A 174 -3.80 2.95 9.22
CA ALA A 174 -2.57 2.34 9.69
C ALA A 174 -1.40 2.59 8.73
N VAL A 175 -1.60 2.39 7.42
CA VAL A 175 -0.59 2.73 6.39
C VAL A 175 -0.17 4.19 6.52
N PHE A 176 -1.13 5.12 6.58
CA PHE A 176 -0.82 6.54 6.72
C PHE A 176 -0.06 6.85 8.01
N ALA A 177 -0.50 6.32 9.15
CA ALA A 177 0.17 6.48 10.44
C ALA A 177 1.62 6.01 10.41
N TYR A 178 1.89 4.86 9.77
CA TYR A 178 3.25 4.38 9.57
C TYR A 178 4.06 5.33 8.67
N LEU A 179 3.54 5.73 7.51
CA LEU A 179 4.21 6.68 6.61
C LEU A 179 4.50 8.02 7.29
N LYS A 180 3.67 8.44 8.26
CA LYS A 180 3.90 9.66 9.04
C LYS A 180 4.91 9.50 10.17
N SER A 181 5.28 8.25 10.52
CA SER A 181 6.18 7.92 11.63
C SER A 181 7.65 7.73 11.22
N ILE A 182 7.92 7.47 9.93
CA ILE A 182 9.28 7.25 9.42
C ILE A 182 10.07 8.58 9.30
N PRO A 183 11.41 8.53 9.20
CA PRO A 183 12.21 9.74 8.97
C PRO A 183 11.79 10.48 7.71
N ALA A 184 11.68 11.81 7.80
CA ALA A 184 11.44 12.66 6.64
C ALA A 184 12.66 12.71 5.73
N VAL A 185 12.43 12.63 4.42
CA VAL A 185 13.48 12.81 3.41
C VAL A 185 13.03 13.90 2.45
N ASN A 186 13.80 14.98 2.37
CA ASN A 186 13.56 16.03 1.39
C ASN A 186 13.95 15.54 -0.01
N ASN A 187 12.97 15.30 -0.87
CA ASN A 187 13.18 14.81 -2.22
C ASN A 187 12.04 15.25 -3.14
N GLN A 188 12.28 16.30 -3.92
CA GLN A 188 11.32 16.84 -4.87
C GLN A 188 11.26 15.96 -6.13
N VAL A 189 10.39 14.95 -6.10
CA VAL A 189 10.14 14.08 -7.26
C VAL A 189 9.65 14.91 -8.47
N PRO A 190 10.17 14.67 -9.69
CA PRO A 190 9.69 15.33 -10.90
C PRO A 190 8.22 15.06 -11.18
N ALA A 191 7.56 16.01 -11.85
CA ALA A 191 6.20 15.79 -12.33
C ALA A 191 6.16 14.72 -13.45
N PRO A 192 5.06 13.95 -13.58
CA PRO A 192 4.91 13.05 -14.71
C PRO A 192 4.86 13.82 -16.04
N VAL A 193 5.35 13.19 -17.09
CA VAL A 193 5.52 13.79 -18.42
C VAL A 193 4.57 13.09 -19.39
N ALA A 194 3.74 13.88 -20.07
CA ALA A 194 2.79 13.35 -21.06
C ALA A 194 3.52 12.78 -22.30
N PRO A 195 2.94 11.80 -23.02
CA PRO A 195 3.59 11.15 -24.16
C PRO A 195 4.19 12.10 -25.22
N PRO A 196 3.51 13.18 -25.67
CA PRO A 196 4.08 14.08 -26.66
C PRO A 196 5.33 14.82 -26.17
N GLU A 197 5.44 15.09 -24.87
CA GLU A 197 6.60 15.76 -24.27
C GLU A 197 7.78 14.82 -24.07
N VAL A 198 7.51 13.54 -23.77
CA VAL A 198 8.55 12.50 -23.74
C VAL A 198 9.26 12.41 -25.09
N ALA A 199 8.51 12.46 -26.21
CA ALA A 199 9.11 12.42 -27.54
C ALA A 199 10.10 13.59 -27.80
N LYS A 200 9.85 14.76 -27.22
CA LYS A 200 10.75 15.93 -27.31
C LYS A 200 12.00 15.80 -26.42
N MET A 201 11.89 15.07 -25.31
CA MET A 201 13.06 14.77 -24.46
C MET A 201 14.10 13.94 -25.21
N VAL A 202 13.66 13.12 -26.19
CA VAL A 202 14.57 12.34 -27.03
C VAL A 202 15.34 13.20 -28.04
N THR A 203 14.71 14.25 -28.57
CA THR A 203 15.28 15.08 -29.63
C THR A 203 16.23 16.18 -29.15
N SER A 204 16.45 16.29 -27.82
CA SER A 204 17.16 17.40 -27.19
C SER A 204 18.53 17.02 -26.62
N ASN A 205 19.00 15.79 -26.86
CA ASN A 205 20.32 15.28 -26.45
C ASN A 205 21.24 15.06 -27.66
#